data_AF-X1QFH3-F1
#
_entry.id   AF-X1QFH3-F1
#
_cell.length_a   1.000
_cell.length_b   1.000
_cell.length_c   1.000
_cell.angle_alpha   90.00
_cell.angle_beta   90.00
_cell.angle_gamma   90.00
#
_symmetry.space_group_name_H-M   'P 1'
#
loop_
_entity.id
_entity.type
_entity.pdbx_description
1 polymer ?
#
loop_
_entity_poly.entity_id
_entity_poly.type
_entity_poly.pdbx_seq_one_letter_code
_entity_poly.pdbx_strand_id
1 'polypeptide(L)'
;MVNKIMYQKIQHFKRKGFTKADIVRETGLNKRTVFKYYDMSEKKYARYIEKVRYRTKIFAPYQSPILDLYQVNDFQRLSKIGDI
;
A
#
# COMPACT_ATOMS: atom_id res chain seq x y z
N MET A 1 -2.96 -10.81 -0.98
CA MET A 1 -2.56 -9.51 -1.57
C MET A 1 -3.81 -8.68 -1.86
N VAL A 2 -4.13 -7.70 -1.01
CA VAL A 2 -5.28 -6.80 -1.18
C VAL A 2 -5.23 -6.06 -2.54
N ASN A 3 -4.03 -5.74 -3.02
CA ASN A 3 -3.82 -5.04 -4.29
C ASN A 3 -4.32 -5.80 -5.54
N LYS A 4 -4.26 -7.14 -5.56
CA LYS A 4 -4.71 -7.94 -6.73
C LYS A 4 -6.22 -7.95 -6.88
N ILE A 5 -6.91 -8.12 -5.76
CA ILE A 5 -8.38 -8.10 -5.73
C ILE A 5 -8.88 -6.70 -6.14
N MET A 6 -8.27 -5.64 -5.61
CA MET A 6 -8.63 -4.26 -5.97
C MET A 6 -8.38 -3.98 -7.46
N TYR A 7 -7.22 -4.35 -8.00
CA TYR A 7 -6.91 -4.17 -9.42
C TYR A 7 -7.94 -4.87 -10.33
N GLN A 8 -8.21 -6.15 -10.08
CA GLN A 8 -9.17 -6.94 -10.85
C GLN A 8 -10.57 -6.36 -10.78
N LYS A 9 -11.03 -5.94 -9.58
CA LYS A 9 -12.32 -5.30 -9.38
C LYS A 9 -12.42 -4.00 -10.21
N ILE A 10 -11.42 -3.13 -10.13
CA ILE A 10 -11.40 -1.86 -10.89
C ILE A 10 -11.41 -2.12 -12.40
N GLN A 11 -10.60 -3.06 -12.89
CA GLN A 11 -10.57 -3.41 -14.32
C GLN A 11 -11.88 -4.05 -14.80
N HIS A 12 -12.58 -4.80 -13.95
CA HIS A 12 -13.91 -5.32 -14.25
C HIS A 12 -14.94 -4.20 -14.47
N PHE A 13 -15.02 -3.23 -13.56
CA PHE A 13 -15.93 -2.08 -13.73
C PHE A 13 -15.54 -1.20 -14.93
N LYS A 14 -14.23 -0.99 -15.15
CA LYS A 14 -13.74 -0.27 -16.34
C LYS A 14 -14.22 -0.92 -17.65
N ARG A 15 -14.12 -2.26 -17.75
CA ARG A 15 -14.62 -3.00 -18.93
C ARG A 15 -16.13 -2.90 -19.10
N LYS A 16 -16.88 -2.59 -18.04
CA LYS A 16 -18.32 -2.29 -18.08
C LYS A 16 -18.65 -0.83 -18.39
N GLY A 17 -17.64 0.01 -18.67
CA GLY A 17 -17.84 1.42 -19.04
C GLY A 17 -17.93 2.40 -17.87
N PHE A 18 -17.68 1.96 -16.64
CA PHE A 18 -17.76 2.83 -15.47
C PHE A 18 -16.60 3.82 -15.44
N THR A 19 -16.87 5.07 -15.02
CA THR A 19 -15.82 6.06 -14.82
C THR A 19 -15.07 5.83 -13.51
N LYS A 20 -13.93 6.49 -13.33
CA LYS A 20 -13.17 6.48 -12.06
C LYS A 20 -14.05 6.92 -10.87
N ALA A 21 -14.92 7.92 -11.07
CA ALA A 21 -15.79 8.44 -10.02
C ALA A 21 -16.87 7.40 -9.64
N ASP A 22 -17.50 6.76 -10.64
CA ASP A 22 -18.49 5.71 -10.39
C ASP A 22 -17.87 4.54 -9.64
N ILE A 23 -16.65 4.14 -10.01
CA ILE A 23 -15.96 3.05 -9.32
C ILE A 23 -15.68 3.39 -7.86
N VAL A 24 -15.28 4.64 -7.55
CA VAL A 24 -15.11 5.05 -6.14
C VAL A 24 -16.42 4.94 -5.39
N ARG A 25 -17.53 5.45 -5.97
CA ARG A 25 -18.86 5.42 -5.36
C ARG A 25 -19.36 3.99 -5.13
N GLU A 26 -19.30 3.13 -6.16
CA GLU A 26 -19.88 1.78 -6.08
C GLU A 26 -19.01 0.77 -5.32
N THR A 27 -17.70 0.99 -5.22
CA THR A 27 -16.80 0.03 -4.57
C THR A 27 -16.35 0.44 -3.18
N GLY A 28 -16.52 1.71 -2.80
CA GLY A 28 -15.96 2.28 -1.58
C GLY A 28 -14.43 2.30 -1.54
N LEU A 29 -13.75 1.99 -2.66
CA LEU A 29 -12.30 1.95 -2.73
C LEU A 29 -11.71 3.35 -2.63
N ASN A 30 -10.52 3.45 -2.02
CA ASN A 30 -9.79 4.70 -1.94
C ASN A 30 -9.56 5.31 -3.33
N LYS A 31 -9.86 6.62 -3.46
CA LYS A 31 -9.72 7.38 -4.71
C LYS A 31 -8.35 7.21 -5.37
N ARG A 32 -7.25 7.27 -4.61
CA ARG A 32 -5.89 7.10 -5.16
C ARG A 32 -5.69 5.71 -5.75
N THR A 33 -6.23 4.67 -5.10
CA THR A 33 -6.16 3.29 -5.60
C THR A 33 -6.94 3.14 -6.90
N VAL A 34 -8.18 3.66 -6.95
CA VAL A 34 -9.01 3.62 -8.16
C VAL A 34 -8.30 4.31 -9.32
N PHE A 35 -7.84 5.54 -9.12
CA PHE A 35 -7.18 6.31 -10.17
C PHE A 35 -5.91 5.62 -10.67
N LYS A 36 -5.06 5.14 -9.74
CA LYS A 36 -3.83 4.44 -10.07
C LYS A 36 -4.08 3.20 -10.91
N TYR A 37 -5.03 2.36 -10.51
CA TYR A 37 -5.23 1.07 -11.15
C TYR A 37 -6.12 1.12 -12.38
N TYR A 38 -6.99 2.12 -12.50
CA TYR A 38 -7.84 2.30 -13.68
C TYR A 38 -7.02 2.51 -14.97
N ASP A 39 -5.96 3.32 -14.90
CA ASP A 39 -5.09 3.64 -16.03
C ASP A 39 -3.93 2.64 -16.20
N MET A 40 -3.81 1.66 -15.29
CA MET A 40 -2.71 0.70 -15.30
C MET A 40 -3.02 -0.51 -16.17
N SER A 41 -2.24 -0.69 -17.23
CA SER A 41 -2.29 -1.91 -18.04
C SER A 41 -1.84 -3.14 -17.26
N GLU A 42 -2.28 -4.31 -17.69
CA GLU A 42 -1.92 -5.58 -17.06
C GLU A 42 -0.40 -5.80 -17.01
N LYS A 43 0.32 -5.48 -18.09
CA LYS A 43 1.80 -5.52 -18.13
C LYS A 43 2.44 -4.60 -17.08
N LYS A 44 1.91 -3.39 -16.89
CA LYS A 44 2.40 -2.46 -15.85
C LYS A 44 2.07 -2.99 -14.46
N TYR A 45 0.90 -3.58 -14.27
CA TYR A 45 0.47 -4.17 -13.02
C TYR A 45 1.33 -5.39 -12.62
N ALA A 46 1.63 -6.28 -13.56
CA ALA A 46 2.51 -7.44 -13.33
C ALA A 46 3.89 -6.99 -12.82
N ARG A 47 4.53 -6.03 -13.50
CA ARG A 47 5.81 -5.45 -13.04
C ARG A 47 5.70 -4.76 -11.68
N TYR A 48 4.61 -4.07 -11.42
CA TYR A 48 4.38 -3.43 -10.13
C TYR A 48 4.32 -4.47 -9.02
N ILE A 49 3.60 -5.57 -9.21
CA ILE A 49 3.49 -6.64 -8.22
C ILE A 49 4.83 -7.31 -7.97
N GLU A 50 5.62 -7.59 -9.00
CA GLU A 50 6.99 -8.11 -8.79
C GLU A 50 7.84 -7.14 -7.97
N LYS A 51 7.79 -5.83 -8.28
CA LYS A 51 8.52 -4.82 -7.50
C LYS A 51 8.08 -4.77 -6.03
N VAL A 52 6.78 -4.86 -5.74
CA VAL A 52 6.28 -4.75 -4.35
C VAL A 52 6.27 -6.07 -3.59
N ARG A 53 6.36 -7.21 -4.29
CA ARG A 53 6.44 -8.55 -3.69
C ARG A 53 7.70 -8.68 -2.83
N TYR A 54 8.82 -8.12 -3.29
CA TYR A 54 10.10 -8.17 -2.60
C TYR A 54 10.40 -6.91 -1.79
N ARG A 55 9.41 -6.40 -1.04
CA ARG A 55 9.70 -5.31 -0.10
C ARG A 55 10.55 -5.90 1.04
N THR A 56 11.87 -5.81 0.90
CA THR A 56 12.81 -6.21 1.94
C THR A 56 12.45 -5.46 3.21
N LYS A 57 12.06 -6.19 4.26
CA LYS A 57 11.97 -5.63 5.60
C LYS A 57 13.39 -5.44 6.10
N ILE A 58 14.08 -4.40 5.63
CA ILE A 58 15.46 -4.11 6.01
C ILE A 58 15.65 -4.01 7.53
N PHE A 59 14.56 -3.66 8.24
CA PHE A 59 14.53 -3.60 9.70
C PHE A 59 14.13 -4.91 10.39
N ALA A 60 13.80 -5.97 9.66
CA ALA A 60 13.40 -7.25 10.27
C ALA A 60 14.48 -7.83 11.21
N PRO A 61 15.79 -7.82 10.85
CA PRO A 61 16.83 -8.26 11.77
C PRO A 61 16.92 -7.42 13.05
N TYR A 62 16.47 -6.17 12.99
CA TYR A 62 16.51 -5.22 14.10
C TYR A 62 15.19 -5.19 14.88
N GLN A 63 14.22 -6.05 14.56
CA GLN A 63 12.90 -6.01 15.19
C GLN A 63 12.98 -6.18 16.71
N SER A 64 13.69 -7.21 17.20
CA SER A 64 13.82 -7.43 18.65
C SER A 64 14.55 -6.26 19.35
N PRO A 65 15.75 -5.83 18.90
CA PRO A 65 16.42 -4.69 19.50
C PRO A 65 15.59 -3.40 19.53
N ILE A 66 14.79 -3.14 18.50
CA ILE A 66 13.89 -1.98 18.46
C ILE A 66 12.79 -2.13 19.52
N LEU A 67 12.16 -3.30 19.63
CA LEU A 67 11.10 -3.53 20.61
C LEU A 67 11.62 -3.45 22.05
N ASP A 68 12.79 -4.03 22.31
CA ASP A 68 13.46 -3.99 23.61
C ASP A 68 13.75 -2.54 24.03
N LEU A 69 14.23 -1.71 23.09
CA LEU A 69 14.46 -0.28 23.33
C LEU A 69 13.17 0.46 23.72
N TYR A 70 12.06 0.21 23.02
CA TYR A 70 10.77 0.82 23.35
C TYR A 70 10.24 0.34 24.71
N GLN A 71 10.46 -0.92 25.06
CA GLN A 71 10.07 -1.45 26.36
C GLN A 71 10.84 -0.77 27.50
N VAL A 72 12.15 -0.59 27.36
CA VAL A 72 12.97 0.13 28.35
C VAL A 72 12.60 1.62 28.41
N ASN A 73 12.16 2.20 27.29
CA ASN A 73 11.72 3.59 27.19
C ASN A 73 10.25 3.81 27.58
N ASP A 74 9.59 2.83 28.21
CA ASP A 74 8.17 2.89 28.59
C ASP A 74 7.25 3.33 27.43
N PHE A 75 7.58 2.87 26.22
CA PHE A 75 6.88 3.19 24.97
C PHE A 75 6.75 4.70 24.67
N GLN A 76 7.55 5.54 25.31
CA GLN A 76 7.56 6.96 25.04
C GLN A 76 8.08 7.22 23.61
N ARG A 77 7.58 8.30 23.00
CA ARG A 77 8.02 8.69 21.67
C ARG A 77 9.47 9.14 21.74
N LEU A 78 10.35 8.44 21.01
CA LEU A 78 11.74 8.89 20.83
C LEU A 78 11.73 10.27 20.13
N SER A 79 12.35 11.27 20.75
CA SER A 79 12.56 12.57 20.13
C SER A 79 13.52 12.43 18.95
N LYS A 80 13.35 13.27 17.92
CA LYS A 80 14.34 13.30 16.84
C LYS A 80 15.60 13.97 17.38
N ILE A 81 16.75 13.37 17.11
CA ILE A 81 18.05 14.03 17.32
C ILE A 81 18.08 15.24 16.38
N GLY A 82 17.90 16.44 16.93
CA GLY A 82 17.82 17.70 16.18
C GLY A 82 16.97 18.81 16.81
N ASP A 83 16.19 18.52 17.86
CA ASP A 83 15.40 19.52 18.59
C ASP A 83 16.10 19.97 19.91
N ILE A 84 17.41 20.22 19.86
CA ILE A 84 18.18 20.92 20.92
C ILE A 84 18.86 22.13 20.30
#